data_AF-A0A453PH03-F1
#
_entry.id   AF-A0A453PH03-F1
#
_cell.length_a   1.000
_cell.length_b   1.000
_cell.length_c   1.000
_cell.angle_alpha   90.00
_cell.angle_beta   90.00
_cell.angle_gamma   90.00
#
_symmetry.space_group_name_H-M   'P 1'
#
loop_
_entity.id
_entity.type
_entity.pdbx_description
1 polymer ?
#
loop_
_entity_poly.entity_id
_entity_poly.type
_entity_poly.pdbx_seq_one_letter_code
_entity_poly.pdbx_strand_id
1 'polypeptide(L)'
;MAAEPLSNGATHLSVPGRYILPVHKRPSSSVNGKWALPVVDLGGDDDGTIAEEIVRAGREFGFFQVVNHGVPEEVMGAMMRAAEEFFALPADEKMKYYSNDGKKLPRFHTSLRNGTGEEVLYWRDCLKLGCHLPEWPDKPRGLGAALEPYTAAVRAAARRVLRLAAVGL
;
A
#
# COMPACT_ATOMS: atom_id res chain seq x y z
N MET A 1 -19.04 15.18 -12.29
CA MET A 1 -19.52 14.63 -11.01
C MET A 1 -18.37 13.93 -10.33
N ALA A 2 -18.10 14.21 -9.06
CA ALA A 2 -17.11 13.44 -8.30
C ALA A 2 -17.63 12.00 -8.17
N ALA A 3 -16.76 11.01 -8.38
CA ALA A 3 -17.16 9.62 -8.23
C ALA A 3 -17.44 9.34 -6.74
N GLU A 4 -18.56 8.67 -6.44
CA GLU A 4 -18.87 8.25 -5.07
C GLU A 4 -17.80 7.26 -4.56
N PRO A 5 -17.31 7.41 -3.31
CA PRO A 5 -16.37 6.48 -2.71
C PRO A 5 -16.92 5.05 -2.68
N LEU A 6 -16.13 4.04 -3.04
CA LEU A 6 -16.50 2.62 -2.87
C LEU A 6 -16.63 2.23 -1.40
N SER A 7 -15.92 2.94 -0.52
CA SER A 7 -15.96 2.77 0.94
C SER A 7 -17.14 3.47 1.61
N ASN A 8 -18.19 3.86 0.88
CA ASN A 8 -19.38 4.50 1.45
C ASN A 8 -20.42 3.50 2.02
N GLY A 9 -20.14 2.20 1.95
CA GLY A 9 -21.05 1.15 2.45
C GLY A 9 -22.22 0.83 1.53
N ALA A 10 -22.22 1.30 0.27
CA ALA A 10 -23.25 0.95 -0.69
C ALA A 10 -23.21 -0.55 -1.02
N THR A 11 -24.33 -1.25 -0.82
CA THR A 11 -24.50 -2.64 -1.26
C THR A 11 -24.70 -2.69 -2.77
N HIS A 12 -23.72 -3.24 -3.48
CA HIS A 12 -23.83 -3.56 -4.89
C HIS A 12 -24.29 -5.02 -5.07
N LEU A 13 -25.38 -5.25 -5.81
CA LEU A 13 -25.86 -6.60 -6.14
C LEU A 13 -24.93 -7.34 -7.11
N SER A 14 -24.14 -6.60 -7.89
CA SER A 14 -23.12 -7.12 -8.80
C SER A 14 -22.04 -6.06 -9.06
N VAL A 15 -20.87 -6.50 -9.52
CA VAL A 15 -19.79 -5.58 -9.89
C VAL A 15 -20.20 -4.79 -11.15
N PRO A 16 -20.26 -3.45 -11.13
CA PRO A 16 -20.58 -2.63 -12.30
C PRO A 16 -19.57 -2.84 -13.44
N GLY A 17 -20.06 -2.81 -14.68
CA GLY A 17 -19.27 -3.14 -15.87
C GLY A 17 -17.94 -2.37 -16.01
N ARG A 18 -17.88 -1.11 -15.59
CA ARG A 18 -16.66 -0.28 -15.61
C ARG A 18 -15.52 -0.80 -14.71
N TYR A 19 -15.76 -1.75 -13.82
CA TYR A 19 -14.75 -2.39 -12.98
C TYR A 19 -14.42 -3.82 -13.42
N ILE A 20 -15.11 -4.34 -14.44
CA ILE A 20 -14.90 -5.68 -14.95
C ILE A 20 -13.78 -5.63 -16.00
N LEU A 21 -12.68 -6.34 -15.74
CA LEU A 21 -11.60 -6.49 -16.71
C LEU A 21 -12.11 -7.14 -18.02
N PRO A 22 -11.61 -6.72 -19.20
CA PRO A 22 -11.83 -7.43 -20.45
C PRO A 22 -11.42 -8.90 -20.33
N VAL A 23 -12.14 -9.81 -20.99
CA VAL A 23 -11.94 -11.27 -20.85
C VAL A 23 -10.47 -11.66 -21.04
N HIS A 24 -9.80 -11.11 -22.06
CA HIS A 24 -8.39 -11.39 -22.37
C HIS A 24 -7.38 -10.85 -21.33
N LYS A 25 -7.82 -10.00 -20.39
CA LYS A 25 -7.01 -9.47 -19.28
C LYS A 25 -7.34 -10.10 -17.93
N ARG A 26 -8.37 -10.94 -17.85
CA ARG A 26 -8.74 -11.61 -16.61
C ARG A 26 -7.67 -12.66 -16.28
N PRO A 27 -7.26 -12.79 -15.01
CA PRO A 27 -6.35 -13.86 -14.61
C PRO A 27 -6.92 -15.22 -15.06
N SER A 28 -6.09 -16.07 -15.64
CA SER A 28 -6.52 -17.45 -15.91
C SER A 28 -6.64 -18.17 -14.56
N SER A 29 -7.68 -19.01 -14.41
CA SER A 29 -7.85 -19.88 -13.25
C SER A 29 -6.80 -21.00 -13.17
N SER A 30 -5.95 -21.11 -14.19
CA SER A 30 -4.90 -22.11 -14.34
C SER A 30 -3.53 -21.61 -13.86
N VAL A 31 -3.43 -21.18 -12.60
CA VAL A 31 -2.11 -21.00 -11.97
C VAL A 31 -1.63 -22.36 -11.47
N ASN A 32 -1.01 -23.14 -12.36
CA ASN A 32 -0.32 -24.37 -11.97
C ASN A 32 1.09 -24.00 -11.46
N GLY A 33 1.22 -23.88 -10.14
CA GLY A 33 2.54 -23.79 -9.48
C GLY A 33 2.42 -23.37 -8.02
N LYS A 34 3.09 -24.10 -7.12
CA LYS A 34 3.35 -23.64 -5.75
C LYS A 34 4.57 -22.72 -5.79
N TRP A 35 4.35 -21.45 -6.10
CA TRP A 35 5.39 -20.44 -6.02
C TRP A 35 5.38 -19.85 -4.61
N ALA A 36 6.48 -20.01 -3.88
CA ALA A 36 6.68 -19.35 -2.59
C ALA A 36 7.62 -18.17 -2.82
N LEU A 37 7.15 -16.95 -2.49
CA LEU A 37 8.02 -15.78 -2.47
C LEU A 37 9.10 -15.96 -1.40
N PRO A 38 10.36 -15.61 -1.67
CA PRO A 38 11.41 -15.64 -0.66
C PRO A 38 11.02 -14.81 0.57
N VAL A 39 11.34 -15.34 1.75
CA VAL A 39 11.19 -14.66 3.03
C VAL A 39 12.58 -14.45 3.59
N VAL A 40 12.97 -13.20 3.81
CA VAL A 40 14.28 -12.82 4.36
C VAL A 40 14.10 -12.44 5.82
N ASP A 41 14.88 -13.06 6.70
CA ASP A 41 14.92 -12.72 8.12
C ASP A 41 15.94 -11.59 8.37
N LEU A 42 15.46 -10.40 8.72
CA LEU A 42 16.34 -9.25 9.01
C LEU A 42 16.89 -9.23 10.44
N GLY A 43 16.41 -10.15 11.30
CA GLY A 43 16.86 -10.30 12.68
C GLY A 43 18.03 -11.28 12.85
N GLY A 44 18.55 -11.85 11.76
CA GLY A 44 19.72 -12.72 11.80
C GLY A 44 21.01 -12.00 12.18
N ASP A 45 21.97 -12.76 12.72
CA ASP A 45 23.23 -12.22 13.25
C ASP A 45 24.30 -11.92 12.18
N ASP A 46 24.17 -12.47 10.96
CA ASP A 46 25.14 -12.31 9.88
C ASP A 46 24.59 -11.49 8.71
N ASP A 47 25.03 -10.23 8.65
CA ASP A 47 24.72 -9.30 7.56
C ASP A 47 25.12 -9.84 6.18
N GLY A 48 26.19 -10.64 6.09
CA GLY A 48 26.67 -11.21 4.82
C GLY A 48 25.63 -12.14 4.20
N THR A 49 25.20 -13.15 4.97
CA THR A 49 24.15 -14.10 4.55
C THR A 49 22.85 -13.38 4.19
N ILE A 50 22.40 -12.43 5.00
CA ILE A 50 21.15 -11.69 4.73
C ILE A 50 21.28 -10.88 3.43
N ALA A 51 22.44 -10.25 3.18
CA ALA A 51 22.69 -9.51 1.95
C ALA A 51 22.64 -10.42 0.71
N GLU A 52 23.25 -11.60 0.77
CA GLU A 52 23.19 -12.60 -0.30
C GLU A 52 21.76 -13.05 -0.59
N GLU A 53 20.94 -13.28 0.45
CA GLU A 53 19.52 -13.64 0.29
C GLU A 53 18.71 -12.54 -0.38
N ILE A 54 18.91 -11.28 0.03
CA ILE A 54 18.24 -10.12 -0.57
C ILE A 54 18.61 -9.99 -2.04
N VAL A 55 19.90 -10.10 -2.40
CA VAL A 55 20.35 -9.96 -3.78
C VAL A 55 19.86 -11.11 -4.64
N ARG A 56 19.90 -12.34 -4.13
CA ARG A 56 19.35 -13.53 -4.82
C ARG A 56 17.87 -13.37 -5.08
N ALA A 57 17.08 -13.04 -4.05
CA ALA A 57 15.63 -12.86 -4.18
C ALA A 57 15.28 -11.69 -5.13
N GLY A 58 16.03 -10.59 -5.04
CA GLY A 58 15.88 -9.44 -5.94
C GLY A 58 16.18 -9.78 -7.40
N ARG A 59 17.21 -10.60 -7.67
CA ARG A 59 17.56 -11.04 -9.03
C ARG A 59 16.58 -12.06 -9.61
N GLU A 60 16.14 -13.02 -8.79
CA GLU A 60 15.29 -14.13 -9.25
C GLU A 60 13.81 -13.74 -9.35
N PHE A 61 13.30 -13.00 -8.37
CA PHE A 61 11.86 -12.70 -8.24
C PHE A 61 11.52 -11.22 -8.43
N GLY A 62 12.48 -10.31 -8.19
CA GLY A 62 12.22 -8.87 -8.10
C GLY A 62 11.43 -8.44 -6.86
N PHE A 63 10.99 -9.39 -6.03
CA PHE A 63 10.20 -9.19 -4.82
C PHE A 63 10.53 -10.25 -3.76
N PHE A 64 10.43 -9.87 -2.49
CA PHE A 64 10.58 -10.75 -1.33
C PHE A 64 9.80 -10.20 -0.15
N GLN A 65 9.53 -11.05 0.82
CA GLN A 65 8.99 -10.67 2.13
C GLN A 65 10.14 -10.50 3.13
N VAL A 66 9.95 -9.66 4.14
CA VAL A 66 10.88 -9.53 5.25
C VAL A 66 10.17 -9.83 6.56
N VAL A 67 10.86 -10.55 7.46
CA VAL A 67 10.41 -10.79 8.84
C VAL A 67 11.47 -10.27 9.82
N ASN A 68 11.10 -10.13 11.09
CA ASN A 68 11.97 -9.55 12.13
C ASN A 68 12.59 -8.20 11.72
N HIS A 69 11.82 -7.40 10.98
CA HIS A 69 12.26 -6.14 10.35
C HIS A 69 12.41 -4.98 11.35
N GLY A 70 12.17 -5.20 12.64
CA GLY A 70 12.33 -4.20 13.71
C GLY A 70 11.26 -3.11 13.74
N VAL A 71 10.13 -3.28 13.02
CA VAL A 71 8.97 -2.38 13.16
C VAL A 71 8.08 -2.94 14.26
N PRO A 72 7.84 -2.20 15.36
CA PRO A 72 7.02 -2.70 16.46
C PRO A 72 5.59 -3.04 16.02
N GLU A 73 5.03 -4.13 16.54
CA GLU A 73 3.68 -4.57 16.21
C GLU A 73 2.63 -3.54 16.60
N GLU A 74 2.82 -2.84 17.73
CA GLU A 74 1.91 -1.80 18.20
C GLU A 74 1.86 -0.62 17.24
N VAL A 75 3.00 -0.27 16.61
CA VAL A 75 3.11 0.81 15.63
C VAL A 75 2.40 0.42 14.33
N MET A 76 2.57 -0.82 13.86
CA MET A 76 1.84 -1.33 12.69
C MET A 76 0.32 -1.38 12.97
N GLY A 77 -0.06 -1.89 14.13
CA GLY A 77 -1.46 -1.99 14.55
C GLY A 77 -2.13 -0.62 14.71
N ALA A 78 -1.43 0.37 15.25
CA ALA A 78 -1.94 1.74 15.36
C ALA A 78 -2.20 2.36 13.98
N MET A 79 -1.27 2.18 13.03
CA MET A 79 -1.45 2.68 11.66
C MET A 79 -2.59 1.95 10.94
N MET A 80 -2.72 0.63 11.11
CA MET A 80 -3.81 -0.15 10.51
C MET A 80 -5.18 0.34 11.01
N ARG A 81 -5.34 0.51 12.34
CA ARG A 81 -6.58 1.05 12.93
C ARG A 81 -6.90 2.45 12.42
N ALA A 82 -5.91 3.35 12.36
CA ALA A 82 -6.10 4.70 11.83
C ALA A 82 -6.52 4.69 10.34
N ALA A 83 -6.02 3.75 9.55
CA ALA A 83 -6.45 3.58 8.16
C ALA A 83 -7.91 3.09 8.08
N GLU A 84 -8.26 2.05 8.85
CA GLU A 84 -9.63 1.52 8.94
C GLU A 84 -10.63 2.61 9.35
N GLU A 85 -10.31 3.36 10.41
CA GLU A 85 -11.12 4.47 10.89
C GLU A 85 -11.31 5.56 9.83
N PHE A 86 -10.26 5.90 9.06
CA PHE A 86 -10.38 6.86 7.95
C PHE A 86 -11.36 6.40 6.89
N PHE A 87 -11.25 5.13 6.45
CA PHE A 87 -12.13 4.61 5.40
C PHE A 87 -13.57 4.36 5.90
N ALA A 88 -13.76 4.18 7.21
CA ALA A 88 -15.07 4.12 7.86
C ALA A 88 -15.76 5.49 8.02
N LEU A 89 -15.05 6.62 7.81
CA LEU A 89 -15.66 7.94 7.86
C LEU A 89 -16.79 8.09 6.82
N PRO A 90 -17.78 8.97 7.07
CA PRO A 90 -18.78 9.35 6.08
C PRO A 90 -18.15 9.80 4.76
N ALA A 91 -18.83 9.55 3.65
CA ALA A 91 -18.34 9.91 2.31
C ALA A 91 -17.92 11.39 2.24
N ASP A 92 -18.75 12.29 2.77
CA ASP A 92 -18.50 13.74 2.74
C ASP A 92 -17.19 14.15 3.44
N GLU A 93 -16.80 13.43 4.50
CA GLU A 93 -15.54 13.68 5.21
C GLU A 93 -14.34 13.26 4.36
N LYS A 94 -14.41 12.10 3.70
CA LYS A 94 -13.36 11.61 2.79
C LYS A 94 -13.24 12.48 1.55
N MET A 95 -14.38 12.94 1.02
CA MET A 95 -14.45 13.74 -0.21
C MET A 95 -13.84 15.14 -0.08
N LYS A 96 -13.63 15.66 1.14
CA LYS A 96 -12.86 16.89 1.38
C LYS A 96 -11.44 16.83 0.81
N TYR A 97 -10.87 15.62 0.73
CA TYR A 97 -9.53 15.38 0.21
C TYR A 97 -9.54 14.87 -1.24
N TYR A 98 -10.69 14.81 -1.90
CA TYR A 98 -10.80 14.26 -3.25
C TYR A 98 -10.00 15.08 -4.27
N SER A 99 -9.18 14.41 -5.08
CA SER A 99 -8.58 15.03 -6.27
C SER A 99 -8.10 14.00 -7.29
N ASN A 100 -8.23 14.36 -8.57
CA ASN A 100 -7.63 13.61 -9.68
C ASN A 100 -6.17 14.04 -9.96
N ASP A 101 -5.67 15.10 -9.31
CA ASP A 101 -4.31 15.56 -9.50
C ASP A 101 -3.31 14.59 -8.85
N GLY A 102 -2.44 14.02 -9.69
CA GLY A 102 -1.25 13.23 -9.36
C GLY A 102 -0.44 13.71 -8.15
N LYS A 103 -0.33 15.03 -8.02
CA LYS A 103 0.66 15.72 -7.20
C LYS A 103 0.08 16.29 -5.89
N LYS A 104 -1.24 16.44 -5.78
CA LYS A 104 -1.89 16.96 -4.57
C LYS A 104 -1.69 15.99 -3.40
N LEU A 105 -1.42 16.54 -2.21
CA LEU A 105 -1.36 15.85 -0.93
C LEU A 105 -2.02 16.75 0.15
N PRO A 106 -2.73 16.19 1.14
CA PRO A 106 -3.22 14.81 1.16
C PRO A 106 -4.27 14.60 0.05
N ARG A 107 -4.37 13.38 -0.47
CA ARG A 107 -5.26 13.09 -1.61
C ARG A 107 -6.02 11.80 -1.42
N PHE A 108 -7.33 11.96 -1.29
CA PHE A 108 -8.28 10.88 -1.49
C PHE A 108 -8.63 10.77 -2.98
N HIS A 109 -8.76 9.55 -3.48
CA HIS A 109 -9.27 9.26 -4.81
C HIS A 109 -9.89 7.87 -4.84
N THR A 110 -10.98 7.73 -5.58
CA THR A 110 -11.49 6.44 -6.00
C THR A 110 -11.04 6.22 -7.44
N SER A 111 -10.46 5.05 -7.74
CA SER A 111 -9.97 4.65 -9.06
C SER A 111 -9.55 5.77 -10.03
N LEU A 112 -8.26 6.00 -10.22
CA LEU A 112 -7.81 6.83 -11.35
C LEU A 112 -7.92 6.02 -12.65
N ARG A 113 -8.40 6.66 -13.74
CA ARG A 113 -8.28 6.09 -15.10
C ARG A 113 -6.84 5.63 -15.27
N ASN A 114 -6.66 4.39 -15.70
CA ASN A 114 -5.33 3.91 -16.03
C ASN A 114 -4.79 4.78 -17.18
N GLY A 115 -3.52 5.18 -17.09
CA GLY A 115 -2.88 6.04 -18.10
C GLY A 115 -2.75 5.38 -19.48
N THR A 116 -3.29 4.17 -19.64
CA THR A 116 -3.27 3.35 -20.86
C THR A 116 -4.46 3.63 -21.78
N GLY A 117 -5.34 4.58 -21.45
CA GLY A 117 -6.51 4.92 -22.25
C GLY A 117 -7.66 3.91 -22.16
N GLU A 118 -7.54 2.93 -21.26
CA GLU A 118 -8.58 1.94 -21.02
C GLU A 118 -9.66 2.48 -20.07
N GLU A 119 -10.92 2.11 -20.31
CA GLU A 119 -12.05 2.58 -19.49
C GLU A 119 -12.35 1.66 -18.31
N VAL A 120 -11.37 0.91 -17.84
CA VAL A 120 -11.53 0.02 -16.68
C VAL A 120 -11.04 0.75 -15.43
N LEU A 121 -11.91 0.83 -14.43
CA LEU A 121 -11.64 1.35 -13.11
C LEU A 121 -11.18 0.22 -12.18
N TYR A 122 -10.28 0.52 -11.26
CA TYR A 122 -9.95 -0.37 -10.15
C TYR A 122 -11.03 -0.30 -9.08
N TRP A 123 -11.42 -1.46 -8.54
CA TRP A 123 -12.30 -1.50 -7.38
C TRP A 123 -11.54 -1.14 -6.10
N ARG A 124 -11.16 0.13 -5.96
CA ARG A 124 -10.40 0.65 -4.81
C ARG A 124 -10.66 2.13 -4.54
N ASP A 125 -10.66 2.45 -3.26
CA ASP A 125 -10.43 3.81 -2.76
C ASP A 125 -9.00 3.90 -2.21
N CYS A 126 -8.40 5.08 -2.30
CA CYS A 126 -7.02 5.29 -1.90
C CYS A 126 -6.84 6.67 -1.25
N LEU A 127 -6.25 6.69 -0.06
CA LEU A 127 -5.72 7.88 0.58
C LEU A 127 -4.20 7.92 0.38
N LYS A 128 -3.70 8.98 -0.26
CA LYS A 128 -2.27 9.23 -0.43
C LYS A 128 -1.84 10.35 0.50
N LEU A 129 -0.86 10.06 1.35
CA LEU A 129 -0.34 10.97 2.36
C LEU A 129 1.14 11.28 2.09
N GLY A 130 1.55 12.49 2.42
CA GLY A 130 2.96 12.87 2.44
C GLY A 130 3.60 12.44 3.74
N CYS A 131 4.60 11.56 3.69
CA CYS A 131 5.34 11.07 4.86
C CYS A 131 6.16 12.15 5.61
N HIS A 132 6.26 13.36 5.05
CA HIS A 132 7.10 14.47 5.51
C HIS A 132 6.38 15.82 5.47
N LEU A 133 5.09 15.83 5.18
CA LEU A 133 4.31 17.06 5.09
C LEU A 133 3.36 17.11 6.28
N PRO A 134 3.31 18.23 7.04
CA PRO A 134 2.48 18.32 8.23
C PRO A 134 0.98 18.42 7.93
N GLU A 135 0.60 18.58 6.66
CA GLU A 135 -0.80 18.67 6.24
C GLU A 135 -1.45 17.28 6.12
N TRP A 136 -1.62 16.62 7.26
CA TRP A 136 -2.40 15.37 7.32
C TRP A 136 -3.88 15.65 7.61
N PRO A 137 -4.78 14.74 7.21
CA PRO A 137 -6.17 14.82 7.64
C PRO A 137 -6.30 14.87 9.17
N ASP A 138 -7.13 15.79 9.69
CA ASP A 138 -7.44 15.88 11.12
C ASP A 138 -8.28 14.68 11.61
N LYS A 139 -8.96 14.01 10.67
CA LYS A 139 -9.77 12.83 10.92
C LYS A 139 -9.17 11.61 10.21
N PRO A 140 -9.18 10.42 10.84
CA PRO A 140 -9.60 10.19 12.21
C PRO A 140 -8.62 10.84 13.20
N ARG A 141 -9.12 11.16 14.39
CA ARG A 141 -8.30 11.79 15.43
C ARG A 141 -7.17 10.81 15.78
N GLY A 142 -5.93 11.27 15.67
CA GLY A 142 -4.76 10.43 15.93
C GLY A 142 -4.12 9.81 14.68
N LEU A 143 -4.65 10.09 13.47
CA LEU A 143 -4.00 9.67 12.23
C LEU A 143 -2.52 10.10 12.17
N GLY A 144 -2.24 11.37 12.46
CA GLY A 144 -0.86 11.87 12.49
C GLY A 144 0.01 11.19 13.55
N ALA A 145 -0.54 10.96 14.74
CA ALA A 145 0.16 10.28 15.83
C ALA A 145 0.48 8.80 15.53
N ALA A 146 -0.32 8.15 14.67
CA ALA A 146 -0.03 6.81 14.16
C ALA A 146 0.95 6.85 12.98
N LEU A 147 0.80 7.82 12.08
CA LEU A 147 1.58 7.91 10.84
C LEU A 147 3.06 8.22 11.10
N GLU A 148 3.35 9.11 12.04
CA GLU A 148 4.71 9.55 12.35
C GLU A 148 5.64 8.41 12.82
N PRO A 149 5.32 7.66 13.90
CA PRO A 149 6.15 6.53 14.34
C PRO A 149 6.20 5.41 13.31
N TYR A 150 5.08 5.14 12.62
CA TYR A 150 5.04 4.12 11.57
C TYR A 150 5.98 4.45 10.42
N THR A 151 5.93 5.69 9.93
CA THR A 151 6.81 6.16 8.86
C THR A 151 8.27 6.13 9.28
N ALA A 152 8.59 6.51 10.53
CA ALA A 152 9.96 6.46 11.04
C ALA A 152 10.49 5.01 11.09
N ALA A 153 9.71 4.08 11.65
CA ALA A 153 10.10 2.68 11.78
C ALA A 153 10.22 1.97 10.42
N VAL A 154 9.25 2.15 9.51
CA VAL A 154 9.32 1.59 8.16
C VAL A 154 10.50 2.16 7.38
N ARG A 155 10.81 3.46 7.53
CA ARG A 155 12.00 4.06 6.90
C ARG A 155 13.29 3.45 7.44
N ALA A 156 13.37 3.14 8.73
CA ALA A 156 14.54 2.46 9.30
C ALA A 156 14.70 1.05 8.72
N ALA A 157 13.63 0.27 8.65
CA ALA A 157 13.63 -1.06 8.01
C ALA A 157 14.02 -0.99 6.53
N ALA A 158 13.46 -0.04 5.77
CA ALA A 158 13.79 0.16 4.36
C ALA A 158 15.28 0.53 4.16
N ARG A 159 15.82 1.41 5.01
CA ARG A 159 17.25 1.75 4.99
C ARG A 159 18.14 0.56 5.30
N ARG A 160 17.72 -0.32 6.21
CA ARG A 160 18.42 -1.57 6.51
C ARG A 160 18.48 -2.50 5.29
N VAL A 161 17.35 -2.73 4.63
CA VAL A 161 17.29 -3.52 3.38
C VAL A 161 18.18 -2.90 2.30
N LEU A 162 18.13 -1.58 2.09
CA LEU A 162 18.95 -0.90 1.09
C LEU A 162 20.45 -1.02 1.38
N ARG A 163 20.87 -0.94 2.65
CA ARG A 163 22.28 -1.13 3.03
C ARG A 163 22.75 -2.54 2.74
N LEU A 164 21.97 -3.56 3.12
CA LEU A 164 22.28 -4.95 2.85
C LEU A 164 22.35 -5.24 1.34
N ALA A 165 21.37 -4.74 0.59
CA ALA A 165 21.37 -4.86 -0.87
C ALA A 165 22.61 -4.22 -1.49
N ALA A 166 23.05 -3.06 -1.00
CA ALA A 166 24.25 -2.37 -1.51
C ALA A 166 25.56 -3.13 -1.18
N VAL A 167 25.62 -3.85 -0.06
CA VAL A 167 26.79 -4.67 0.31
C VAL A 167 26.86 -5.96 -0.50
N GLY A 168 25.72 -6.56 -0.86
CA GLY A 168 25.67 -7.80 -1.64
C GLY A 168 25.80 -7.63 -3.16
N LEU A 169 25.83 -6.39 -3.67
CA LEU A 169 25.98 -6.07 -5.10
C LEU A 169 27.45 -5.91 -5.49
#